data_AF-A0A7V4Q8H5-F1
#
_entry.id   AF-A0A7V4Q8H5-F1
#
_cell.length_a   1.000
_cell.length_b   1.000
_cell.length_c   1.000
_cell.angle_alpha   90.00
_cell.angle_beta   90.00
_cell.angle_gamma   90.00
#
_symmetry.space_group_name_H-M   'P 1'
#
loop_
_entity.id
_entity.type
_entity.pdbx_description
1 polymer ?
#
loop_
_entity_poly.entity_id
_entity_poly.type
_entity_poly.pdbx_seq_one_letter_code
_entity_poly.pdbx_strand_id
1 'polypeptide(L)' 'MKIGAMNHPCRNPADEIRSFAAMGLDFIDLTMEPPGAGWWQCDVQAIKTALAETAM' A
#
# COMPACT_ATOMS: atom_id res chain seq x y z
N MET A 1 -13.67 -12.53 8.17
CA MET A 1 -13.97 -11.09 7.98
C MET A 1 -12.63 -10.42 7.73
N LYS A 2 -12.47 -9.64 6.66
CA LYS A 2 -11.22 -8.92 6.37
C LYS A 2 -11.30 -7.48 6.88
N ILE A 3 -10.26 -7.00 7.52
CA ILE A 3 -10.12 -5.62 8.01
C ILE A 3 -8.93 -4.98 7.30
N GLY A 4 -9.13 -3.78 6.74
CA GLY A 4 -8.10 -3.07 6.00
C GLY A 4 -8.16 -1.57 6.24
N ALA A 5 -7.24 -0.85 5.63
CA ALA A 5 -7.16 0.61 5.71
C ALA A 5 -6.75 1.22 4.36
N MET A 6 -7.13 2.49 4.15
CA MET A 6 -6.63 3.29 3.04
C MET A 6 -5.23 3.82 3.37
N ASN A 7 -4.33 3.83 2.38
CA ASN A 7 -3.02 4.45 2.54
C ASN A 7 -3.14 5.98 2.69
N HIS A 8 -2.08 6.61 3.20
CA HIS A 8 -1.89 8.04 2.97
C HIS A 8 -1.40 8.24 1.52
N PRO A 9 -2.10 9.02 0.66
CA PRO A 9 -1.79 9.10 -0.77
C PRO A 9 -0.34 9.51 -1.07
N CYS A 10 0.19 10.48 -0.34
CA CYS A 10 1.55 10.99 -0.55
C CYS A 10 2.67 10.14 0.10
N ARG A 11 2.36 8.97 0.68
CA ARG A 11 3.37 8.07 1.26
C ARG A 11 3.65 6.92 0.31
N ASN A 12 4.85 6.33 0.44
CA ASN A 12 5.22 5.18 -0.36
C ASN A 12 4.28 3.99 -0.05
N PRO A 13 3.52 3.47 -1.03
CA PRO A 13 2.59 2.38 -0.80
C PRO A 13 3.25 1.09 -0.29
N ALA A 14 4.50 0.80 -0.68
CA ALA A 14 5.22 -0.40 -0.23
C ALA A 14 5.54 -0.35 1.27
N ASP A 15 5.86 0.83 1.80
CA ASP A 15 6.14 1.02 3.22
C ASP A 15 4.85 0.94 4.05
N GLU A 16 3.75 1.48 3.53
CA GLU A 16 2.43 1.37 4.15
C GLU A 16 1.94 -0.09 4.16
N ILE A 17 2.13 -0.87 3.09
CA ILE A 17 1.80 -2.31 3.07
C ILE A 17 2.50 -3.06 4.21
N ARG A 18 3.81 -2.84 4.39
CA ARG A 18 4.58 -3.48 5.48
C ARG A 18 4.09 -3.04 6.85
N SER A 19 3.80 -1.75 7.02
CA SER A 19 3.30 -1.20 8.28
C SER A 19 1.92 -1.73 8.63
N PHE A 20 1.02 -1.80 7.64
CA PHE A 20 -0.35 -2.28 7.80
C PHE A 20 -0.39 -3.78 8.08
N ALA A 21 0.46 -4.56 7.40
CA ALA A 21 0.64 -5.97 7.70
C ALA A 21 1.15 -6.19 9.14
N ALA A 22 2.12 -5.39 9.59
CA ALA A 22 2.63 -5.44 10.96
C ALA A 22 1.57 -5.08 12.02
N MET A 23 0.55 -4.30 11.64
CA MET A 23 -0.62 -4.00 12.49
C MET A 23 -1.71 -5.09 12.45
N GLY A 24 -1.56 -6.13 11.62
CA GLY A 24 -2.53 -7.21 11.46
C GLY A 24 -3.70 -6.88 10.53
N LEU A 25 -3.54 -5.92 9.61
CA LEU A 25 -4.54 -5.64 8.58
C LEU A 25 -4.41 -6.64 7.42
N ASP A 26 -5.55 -7.03 6.86
CA ASP A 26 -5.69 -8.05 5.81
C ASP A 26 -5.57 -7.49 4.38
N PHE A 27 -5.73 -6.18 4.20
CA PHE A 27 -5.61 -5.53 2.90
C PHE A 27 -5.36 -4.02 3.04
N ILE A 28 -4.84 -3.42 1.98
CA ILE A 28 -4.69 -1.98 1.81
C ILE A 28 -5.53 -1.51 0.62
N ASP A 29 -6.18 -0.37 0.75
CA ASP A 29 -6.81 0.35 -0.36
C ASP A 29 -5.91 1.53 -0.76
N LEU A 30 -5.57 1.63 -2.05
CA LEU A 30 -4.59 2.59 -2.56
C LEU A 30 -5.29 3.77 -3.22
N THR A 31 -5.21 4.94 -2.57
CA THR A 31 -5.60 6.21 -3.16
C THR A 31 -4.49 6.69 -4.09
N MET A 32 -4.77 6.70 -5.40
CA MET A 32 -3.82 7.12 -6.44
C MET A 32 -4.32 8.34 -7.22
N GLU A 33 -4.35 9.49 -6.56
CA GLU A 33 -4.87 10.74 -7.13
C GLU A 33 -3.73 11.77 -7.39
N PRO A 34 -3.65 12.36 -8.60
CA PRO A 34 -2.69 13.42 -8.90
C PRO A 34 -2.89 14.69 -8.07
N PRO A 35 -1.86 15.53 -7.90
CA PRO A 35 -0.50 15.39 -8.43
C PRO A 35 0.48 14.67 -7.48
N GLY A 36 0.07 14.39 -6.23
CA GLY A 36 0.95 13.85 -5.19
C GLY A 36 0.95 12.32 -5.05
N ALA A 37 -0.01 11.64 -5.66
CA ALA A 37 -0.17 10.19 -5.62
C ALA A 37 -0.56 9.62 -7.00
N GLY A 38 -0.13 10.26 -8.08
CA GLY A 38 -0.45 9.79 -9.43
C GLY A 38 0.07 8.36 -9.65
N TRP A 39 -0.69 7.54 -10.36
CA TRP A 39 -0.31 6.13 -10.61
C TRP A 39 1.08 5.99 -11.26
N TRP A 40 1.53 6.99 -12.02
CA TRP A 40 2.86 7.05 -12.65
C TRP A 40 4.00 7.34 -11.67
N GLN A 41 3.70 7.74 -10.44
CA GLN A 41 4.69 7.95 -9.37
C GLN A 41 4.86 6.70 -8.51
N CYS A 42 4.02 5.68 -8.69
CA CYS A 42 4.07 4.45 -7.91
C CYS A 42 5.09 3.46 -8.49
N ASP A 43 5.96 2.93 -7.64
CA ASP A 43 6.80 1.79 -7.99
C ASP A 43 5.99 0.49 -7.86
N VAL A 44 5.44 0.04 -8.98
CA VAL A 44 4.62 -1.17 -9.05
C VAL A 44 5.41 -2.41 -8.63
N GLN A 45 6.72 -2.47 -8.90
CA GLN A 45 7.54 -3.63 -8.55
C GLN A 45 7.79 -3.67 -7.04
N ALA A 46 8.04 -2.51 -6.42
CA ALA A 46 8.15 -2.42 -4.96
C ALA A 46 6.83 -2.81 -4.27
N ILE A 47 5.68 -2.38 -4.79
CA ILE A 47 4.36 -2.76 -4.28
C ILE A 47 4.16 -4.27 -4.34
N LYS A 48 4.41 -4.89 -5.50
CA LYS A 48 4.29 -6.36 -5.65
C LYS A 48 5.22 -7.12 -4.71
N THR A 49 6.42 -6.61 -4.50
CA THR A 49 7.40 -7.19 -3.59
C THR A 49 6.89 -7.14 -2.15
N ALA A 50 6.38 -5.98 -1.71
CA ALA A 50 5.81 -5.82 -0.37
C ALA A 50 4.59 -6.74 -0.14
N LEU A 51 3.68 -6.87 -1.10
CA LEU A 51 2.54 -7.80 -1.01
C LEU A 51 3.00 -9.26 -0.87
N ALA A 52 4.01 -9.67 -1.64
CA ALA A 52 4.57 -11.01 -1.56
C ALA A 52 5.29 -11.29 -0.23
N GLU A 53 5.96 -10.28 0.34
CA GLU A 53 6.64 -10.37 1.65
C GLU A 53 5.65 -10.50 2.81
N THR A 54 4.49 -9.83 2.74
CA THR A 54 3.55 -9.72 3.86
C THR A 54 2.35 -10.65 3.79
N ALA A 55 2.12 -11.29 2.63
CA ALA A 55 0.91 -12.06 2.34
C ALA A 55 -0.40 -11.26 2.44
N MET A 56 -0.33 -9.95 2.17
CA MET A 56 -1.48 -9.03 2.04
C MET A 56 -2.12 -9.12 0.65
#